data_AF-A0A968PG89-F1
#
_entry.id   AF-A0A968PG89-F1
#
_cell.length_a   1.000
_cell.length_b   1.000
_cell.length_c   1.000
_cell.angle_alpha   90.00
_cell.angle_beta   90.00
_cell.angle_gamma   90.00
#
_symmetry.space_group_name_H-M   'P 1'
#
loop_
_entity.id
_entity.type
_entity.pdbx_description
1 polymer ?
#
loop_
_entity_poly.entity_id
_entity_poly.type
_entity_poly.pdbx_seq_one_letter_code
_entity_poly.pdbx_strand_id
1 'polypeptide(L)' 'MTTDKLRLLPLGGAGEVGRNMWVLEYADEILILELWRDVPRSDMLGVDLVLPDITY' A
#
# COMPACT_ATOMS: atom_id res chain seq x y z
N MET A 1 -20.36 -20.05 -14.94
CA MET A 1 -20.11 -18.98 -13.96
C MET A 1 -18.70 -18.52 -14.20
N THR A 2 -18.50 -17.26 -14.59
CA THR A 2 -17.17 -16.65 -14.57
C THR A 2 -16.74 -16.55 -13.12
N THR A 3 -15.69 -17.27 -12.73
CA THR A 3 -15.12 -17.16 -11.40
C THR A 3 -14.41 -15.81 -11.34
N ASP A 4 -14.85 -14.94 -10.44
CA ASP A 4 -14.18 -13.65 -10.24
C ASP A 4 -12.73 -13.88 -9.79
N LYS A 5 -11.82 -13.11 -10.36
CA LYS A 5 -10.38 -13.25 -10.09
C LYS A 5 -10.02 -12.46 -8.84
N LEU A 6 -9.47 -13.15 -7.86
CA LEU A 6 -8.82 -12.50 -6.72
C LEU A 6 -7.51 -11.87 -7.18
N ARG A 7 -7.32 -10.57 -6.91
CA ARG A 7 -6.06 -9.86 -7.19
C ARG A 7 -5.45 -9.40 -5.87
N LEU A 8 -4.15 -9.65 -5.69
CA LEU A 8 -3.38 -9.18 -4.55
C LEU A 8 -2.23 -8.34 -5.08
N LEU A 9 -2.22 -7.06 -4.75
CA LEU A 9 -1.26 -6.09 -5.28
C LEU A 9 -0.65 -5.28 -4.14
N PRO A 10 0.67 -5.00 -4.14
CA PRO A 10 1.25 -4.04 -3.22
C PRO A 10 1.10 -2.61 -3.79
N LEU A 11 0.58 -1.68 -2.99
CA LEU A 11 0.66 -0.24 -3.25
C LEU A 11 1.86 0.42 -2.53
N GLY A 12 2.50 -0.31 -1.61
CA GLY A 12 3.74 0.11 -0.99
C GLY A 12 4.41 -1.00 -0.19
N GLY A 13 5.72 -0.87 0.02
CA GLY A 13 6.52 -1.76 0.86
C GLY A 13 6.87 -3.13 0.27
N ALA A 14 6.52 -3.40 -1.00
CA ALA A 14 6.95 -4.64 -1.65
C ALA A 14 8.47 -4.63 -1.90
N GLY A 15 9.19 -5.41 -1.10
CA GLY A 15 10.65 -5.52 -1.18
C GLY A 15 11.42 -4.42 -0.44
N GLU A 16 10.73 -3.56 0.30
CA GLU A 16 11.30 -2.47 1.09
C GLU A 16 10.86 -2.57 2.55
N VAL A 17 11.61 -1.94 3.47
CA VAL A 17 11.19 -1.83 4.87
C VAL A 17 10.29 -0.61 5.03
N GLY A 18 9.00 -0.86 5.20
CA GLY A 18 7.97 0.13 5.53
C GLY A 18 7.20 0.64 4.31
N ARG A 19 6.33 1.65 4.49
CA ARG A 19 5.24 2.00 3.55
C ARG A 19 4.34 0.82 3.16
N ASN A 20 4.24 -0.23 3.99
CA ASN A 20 3.47 -1.43 3.64
C ASN A 20 1.99 -1.08 3.45
N MET A 21 1.50 -1.35 2.24
CA MET A 21 0.09 -1.28 1.90
C MET A 21 -0.21 -2.32 0.82
N TRP A 22 -1.14 -3.22 1.11
CA TRP A 22 -1.59 -4.24 0.18
C TRP A 22 -3.07 -4.06 -0.15
N VAL A 23 -3.41 -4.38 -1.39
CA VAL A 23 -4.76 -4.31 -1.91
C VAL A 23 -5.20 -5.71 -2.29
N LEU A 24 -6.34 -6.12 -1.76
CA LEU A 24 -7.06 -7.30 -2.18
C LEU A 24 -8.30 -6.86 -2.95
N GLU A 25 -8.39 -7.23 -4.21
CA GLU A 25 -9.56 -6.95 -5.05
C GLU A 25 -10.30 -8.24 -5.38
N TYR A 26 -11.62 -8.19 -5.26
CA TYR A 26 -12.49 -9.27 -5.65
C TYR A 26 -13.81 -8.71 -6.18
N ALA A 27 -14.12 -9.04 -7.44
CA ALA A 27 -15.25 -8.45 -8.17
C ALA A 27 -15.23 -6.90 -8.09
N ASP A 28 -16.24 -6.29 -7.49
CA ASP A 28 -16.39 -4.84 -7.36
C ASP A 28 -15.98 -4.31 -5.97
N GLU A 29 -15.32 -5.15 -5.16
CA GLU A 29 -14.88 -4.81 -3.82
C GLU A 29 -13.35 -4.71 -3.70
N ILE A 30 -12.90 -3.77 -2.89
CA ILE A 30 -11.50 -3.55 -2.55
C ILE A 30 -11.34 -3.60 -1.03
N LEU A 31 -10.41 -4.41 -0.55
CA LEU A 31 -9.96 -4.45 0.84
C LEU A 31 -8.51 -3.99 0.93
N ILE A 32 -8.25 -2.99 1.78
CA ILE A 32 -6.91 -2.51 2.10
C ILE A 32 -6.37 -3.23 3.31
N LEU A 33 -5.18 -3.82 3.17
CA LEU A 33 -4.45 -4.54 4.20
C LEU A 33 -3.22 -3.75 4.59
N GLU A 34 -3.21 -3.32 5.86
CA GLU A 34 -2.17 -2.49 6.47
C GLU A 34 -2.03 -1.08 5.87
N LEU A 35 -1.70 -0.13 6.73
CA LEU A 35 -1.33 1.23 6.36
C LEU A 35 -0.08 1.60 7.16
N TRP A 36 1.01 0.88 6.91
CA TRP A 36 2.25 1.19 7.59
C TRP A 36 2.87 2.45 6.99
N ARG A 37 3.32 3.33 7.87
CA ARG A 37 3.92 4.62 7.52
C ARG A 37 5.43 4.55 7.61
N ASP A 38 6.13 5.19 6.68
CA ASP A 38 7.59 5.29 6.78
C ASP A 38 8.07 6.40 7.70
N VAL A 39 9.13 6.07 8.42
CA VAL A 39 9.88 7.06 9.18
C VAL A 39 10.65 7.94 8.20
N PRO A 40 10.49 9.28 8.27
CA PRO A 40 11.27 10.20 7.45
C PRO A 40 12.77 9.99 7.65
N ARG A 41 13.54 10.10 6.57
CA ARG A 41 14.99 10.02 6.64
C ARG A 41 15.57 11.30 7.24
N SER A 42 16.79 11.22 7.77
CA SER A 42 17.46 12.35 8.43
C SER A 42 17.71 13.55 7.51
N ASP A 43 17.71 13.35 6.20
CA ASP A 43 17.83 14.38 5.16
C ASP A 43 16.49 15.09 4.84
N MET A 44 15.36 14.57 5.32
CA MET A 44 14.02 15.10 5.06
C MET A 44 13.62 16.15 6.11
N LEU A 45 14.27 17.33 6.07
CA LEU A 45 14.01 18.41 7.03
C LEU A 45 12.56 18.90 6.95
N GLY A 46 11.87 18.90 8.10
CA GLY A 46 10.49 19.38 8.24
C GLY A 46 9.41 18.37 7.79
N VAL A 47 9.78 17.14 7.45
CA VAL A 47 8.83 16.09 7.10
C VAL A 47 8.49 15.26 8.34
N ASP A 48 7.21 15.21 8.68
CA ASP A 48 6.72 14.41 9.81
C ASP A 48 6.30 12.98 9.40
N LEU A 49 5.85 12.77 8.15
CA LEU A 49 5.14 11.58 7.71
C LEU A 49 5.45 11.26 6.23
N VAL A 50 5.68 9.98 5.91
CA VAL A 50 5.77 9.51 4.52
C VAL A 50 4.71 8.42 4.27
N LEU A 51 3.76 8.71 3.39
CA LEU A 51 2.67 7.79 3.03
C LEU A 51 2.90 7.14 1.65
N PRO A 52 2.34 5.94 1.41
CA PRO A 52 2.33 5.34 0.08
C PRO A 52 1.47 6.16 -0.90
N ASP A 53 1.79 6.10 -2.18
CA ASP A 53 0.94 6.65 -3.23
C ASP A 53 -0.27 5.72 -3.44
N ILE A 54 -1.47 6.26 -3.25
CA ILE A 54 -2.73 5.54 -3.38
C ILE A 54 -3.42 5.81 -4.73
N THR A 55 -2.71 6.43 -5.67
CA THR A 55 -3.18 6.63 -7.04
C THR A 55 -3.12 5.29 -7.77
N TYR A 56 -4.20 4.53 -7.66
CA TYR A 56 -4.42 3.24 -8.28
C TYR A 56 -5.64 3.29 -9.20
#